data_AF-A0AAD6Y7K4-F1
#
_entry.id   AF-A0AAD6Y7K4-F1
#
_cell.length_a   1.000
_cell.length_b   1.000
_cell.length_c   1.000
_cell.angle_alpha   90.00
_cell.angle_beta   90.00
_cell.angle_gamma   90.00
#
_symmetry.space_group_name_H-M   'P 1'
#
loop_
_entity.id
_entity.type
_entity.pdbx_description
1 polymer ?
#
loop_
_entity_poly.entity_id
_entity_poly.type
_entity_poly.pdbx_seq_one_letter_code
_entity_poly.pdbx_strand_id
1 'polypeptide(L)'
;FRFNLEGAIFGCLQLLDADHPMVDKQVCHRAFLATRLLPCGAIDKPIQKFTGNNDCGNAPNDAMTTQLHSFSHFIGVYTGGDAMLCDLQG
;
A
#
# COMPACT_ATOMS: atom_id res chain seq x y z
N PHE A 1 0.50 5.89 -5.00
CA PHE A 1 -0.30 5.08 -4.07
C PHE A 1 -1.78 5.29 -4.40
N ARG A 2 -2.40 4.42 -5.21
CA ARG A 2 -3.87 4.48 -5.39
C ARG A 2 -4.44 3.51 -4.36
N PHE A 3 -4.55 3.98 -3.12
CA PHE A 3 -5.38 3.24 -2.18
C PHE A 3 -6.78 3.27 -2.77
N ASN A 4 -7.28 2.12 -3.22
CA ASN A 4 -8.59 2.07 -3.84
C ASN A 4 -9.65 2.26 -2.75
N LEU A 5 -9.96 3.51 -2.44
CA LEU A 5 -11.03 3.88 -1.51
C LEU A 5 -12.40 3.46 -2.05
N GLU A 6 -12.53 3.37 -3.38
CA GLU A 6 -13.74 2.90 -4.03
C GLU A 6 -13.89 1.38 -3.83
N GLY A 7 -14.76 1.01 -2.89
CA GLY A 7 -14.92 -0.38 -2.47
C GLY A 7 -13.97 -0.83 -1.37
N ALA A 8 -13.26 0.10 -0.71
CA ALA A 8 -12.59 -0.20 0.55
C ALA A 8 -13.63 -0.45 1.66
N ILE A 9 -13.41 -1.47 2.47
CA ILE A 9 -14.24 -1.83 3.61
C ILE A 9 -13.45 -1.49 4.87
N PHE A 10 -13.94 -0.53 5.63
CA PHE A 10 -13.50 -0.33 7.00
C PHE A 10 -14.30 -1.27 7.90
N GLY A 11 -13.60 -2.15 8.62
CA GLY A 11 -14.21 -3.18 9.45
C GLY A 11 -13.63 -3.24 10.85
N CYS A 12 -14.34 -3.90 11.75
CA CYS A 12 -13.86 -4.22 13.08
C CYS A 12 -14.10 -5.70 13.35
N LEU A 13 -13.07 -6.40 13.83
CA LEU A 13 -13.16 -7.81 14.22
C LEU A 13 -14.11 -7.93 15.41
N GLN A 14 -15.23 -8.63 15.19
CA GLN A 14 -16.12 -9.05 16.27
C GLN A 14 -15.61 -10.37 16.83
N LEU A 15 -15.27 -10.35 18.11
CA LEU A 15 -14.83 -11.52 18.85
C LEU A 15 -16.07 -12.22 19.37
N LEU A 16 -16.30 -13.46 18.91
CA LEU A 16 -17.47 -14.26 19.30
C LEU A 16 -17.42 -14.68 20.78
N ASP A 17 -16.23 -14.65 21.39
CA ASP A 17 -16.01 -15.04 22.78
C ASP A 17 -14.99 -14.06 23.42
N ALA A 18 -15.47 -12.87 23.78
CA ALA A 18 -14.64 -11.77 24.28
C ALA A 18 -13.94 -12.11 25.61
N ASP A 19 -14.44 -13.11 26.33
CA ASP A 19 -13.88 -13.57 27.61
C ASP A 19 -12.81 -14.66 27.45
N HIS A 20 -12.54 -15.12 26.22
CA HIS A 20 -11.52 -16.15 26.00
C HIS A 20 -10.10 -15.57 26.19
N PRO A 21 -9.30 -16.07 27.14
CA PRO A 21 -8.06 -15.43 27.60
C PRO A 21 -6.93 -15.34 26.55
N MET A 22 -7.08 -16.00 25.40
CA MET A 22 -6.16 -15.89 24.25
C MET A 22 -6.51 -14.76 23.29
N VAL A 23 -7.75 -14.26 23.31
CA VAL A 23 -8.28 -13.32 22.33
C VAL A 23 -7.66 -11.94 22.48
N ASP A 24 -7.54 -11.44 23.72
CA ASP A 24 -6.90 -10.14 23.98
C ASP A 24 -5.38 -10.15 23.77
N LYS A 25 -4.74 -11.32 23.70
CA LYS A 25 -3.29 -11.45 23.51
C LYS A 25 -2.86 -11.59 22.06
N GLN A 26 -3.76 -11.97 21.15
CA GLN A 26 -3.41 -12.28 19.75
C GLN A 26 -3.80 -11.18 18.75
N VAL A 27 -4.72 -10.29 19.08
CA VAL A 27 -5.23 -9.27 18.14
C VAL A 27 -5.04 -7.86 18.72
N CYS A 28 -3.86 -7.27 18.51
CA CYS A 28 -3.55 -5.90 18.93
C CYS A 28 -4.37 -4.84 18.19
N HIS A 29 -4.92 -5.17 17.01
CA HIS A 29 -5.68 -4.25 16.17
C HIS A 29 -7.01 -4.88 15.78
N ARG A 30 -8.12 -4.36 16.34
CA ARG A 30 -9.47 -4.82 16.03
C ARG A 30 -10.04 -4.16 14.77
N ALA A 31 -9.68 -2.90 14.52
CA ALA A 31 -10.06 -2.18 13.31
C ALA A 31 -9.12 -2.54 12.14
N PHE A 32 -9.69 -2.70 10.96
CA PHE A 32 -8.94 -2.98 9.73
C PHE A 32 -9.53 -2.25 8.53
N LEU A 33 -8.70 -2.06 7.52
CA LEU A 33 -9.10 -1.53 6.23
C LEU A 33 -8.80 -2.60 5.18
N ALA A 34 -9.84 -3.10 4.51
CA ALA A 34 -9.73 -4.08 3.44
C ALA A 34 -10.00 -3.38 2.10
N THR A 35 -9.21 -3.69 1.09
CA THR A 35 -9.43 -3.23 -0.29
C THR A 35 -9.65 -4.42 -1.19
N ARG A 36 -10.29 -4.21 -2.36
CA ARG A 36 -10.37 -5.26 -3.37
C ARG A 36 -8.97 -5.69 -3.77
N LEU A 37 -8.73 -7.00 -3.77
CA LEU A 37 -7.52 -7.58 -4.34
C LEU A 37 -7.35 -7.08 -5.78
N LEU A 38 -6.13 -6.67 -6.13
CA LEU A 38 -5.75 -6.55 -7.53
C LEU A 38 -5.95 -7.92 -8.19
N PRO A 39 -6.25 -7.99 -9.52
CA PRO A 39 -6.29 -9.26 -10.22
C PRO A 39 -5.04 -10.08 -9.90
N CYS A 40 -5.25 -11.25 -9.29
CA CYS A 40 -4.18 -12.12 -8.80
C CYS A 40 -4.47 -13.56 -9.21
N GLY A 41 -4.33 -13.84 -10.50
CA GLY A 41 -4.33 -15.17 -11.09
C GLY A 41 -2.92 -15.67 -11.41
N ALA A 42 -2.79 -16.93 -11.83
CA ALA A 42 -1.50 -17.53 -12.19
C ALA A 42 -0.78 -16.83 -13.37
N ILE A 43 -1.50 -15.98 -14.12
CA ILE A 43 -0.99 -15.24 -15.28
C ILE A 43 -0.58 -13.80 -14.88
N ASP A 44 -1.08 -13.30 -13.75
CA ASP A 44 -0.80 -11.94 -13.30
C ASP A 44 0.62 -11.85 -12.74
N LYS A 45 1.30 -10.75 -13.05
CA LYS A 45 2.64 -10.50 -12.51
C LYS A 45 2.56 -10.31 -10.99
N PRO A 46 3.59 -10.74 -10.24
CA PRO A 46 3.65 -10.45 -8.82
C PRO A 46 3.69 -8.94 -8.58
N ILE A 47 3.11 -8.51 -7.45
CA ILE A 47 3.21 -7.13 -6.98
C ILE A 47 4.68 -6.73 -6.92
N GLN A 48 5.02 -5.61 -7.52
CA GLN A 48 6.38 -5.08 -7.57
C GLN A 48 6.48 -3.82 -6.73
N LYS A 49 7.61 -3.68 -6.05
CA LYS A 49 8.01 -2.45 -5.35
C LYS A 49 8.96 -1.66 -6.25
N PHE A 50 8.59 -0.43 -6.57
CA PHE A 50 9.35 0.45 -7.47
C PHE A 50 10.22 1.43 -6.69
N THR A 51 9.68 2.01 -5.61
CA THR A 51 10.45 2.85 -4.68
C THR A 51 10.26 2.35 -3.25
N GLY A 52 11.20 2.67 -2.36
CA GLY A 52 11.10 2.38 -0.93
C GLY A 52 10.97 3.66 -0.10
N ASN A 53 10.69 3.53 1.20
CA ASN A 53 10.66 4.69 2.10
C ASN A 53 11.99 5.46 2.17
N ASN A 54 13.11 4.73 2.14
CA ASN A 54 14.45 5.29 2.32
C ASN A 54 15.35 5.08 1.10
N ASP A 55 14.80 4.57 -0.01
CA ASP A 55 15.53 4.27 -1.22
C ASP A 55 14.70 4.67 -2.44
N CYS A 56 15.35 5.25 -3.44
CA CYS A 56 14.70 5.65 -4.68
C CYS A 56 14.40 4.46 -5.58
N GLY A 57 14.87 3.26 -5.24
CA GLY A 57 14.70 2.06 -6.05
C GLY A 57 15.70 2.00 -7.21
N ASN A 58 15.47 1.04 -8.11
CA ASN A 58 16.37 0.85 -9.26
C ASN A 58 16.30 2.03 -10.23
N ALA A 59 17.42 2.29 -10.91
CA ALA A 59 17.42 3.25 -12.01
C ALA A 59 16.38 2.83 -13.08
N PRO A 60 15.54 3.76 -13.57
CA PRO A 60 14.52 3.43 -14.55
C PRO A 60 15.11 2.80 -15.82
N ASN A 61 14.67 1.59 -16.15
CA ASN A 61 15.06 0.86 -17.36
C ASN A 61 13.86 0.51 -18.26
N ASP A 62 12.64 0.86 -17.82
CA ASP A 62 11.40 0.67 -18.55
C ASP A 62 10.47 1.89 -18.37
N ALA A 63 9.43 1.96 -19.20
CA ALA A 63 8.51 3.09 -19.23
C ALA A 63 7.71 3.25 -17.92
N MET A 64 7.30 2.15 -17.28
CA MET A 64 6.53 2.19 -16.04
C MET A 64 7.38 2.74 -14.90
N THR A 65 8.59 2.20 -14.70
CA THR A 65 9.51 2.69 -13.66
C THR A 65 9.86 4.16 -13.88
N THR A 66 10.07 4.57 -15.14
CA THR A 66 10.34 5.99 -15.48
C THR A 66 9.18 6.90 -15.09
N GLN A 67 7.95 6.49 -15.39
CA GLN A 67 6.75 7.25 -15.05
C GLN A 67 6.54 7.36 -13.54
N LEU A 68 6.77 6.28 -12.78
CA LEU A 68 6.62 6.28 -11.33
C LEU A 68 7.64 7.18 -10.64
N HIS A 69 8.91 7.16 -11.06
CA HIS A 69 9.93 8.07 -10.54
C HIS A 69 9.60 9.52 -10.90
N SER A 70 9.19 9.76 -12.15
CA SER A 70 8.79 11.11 -12.60
C SER A 70 7.60 11.63 -11.82
N PHE A 71 6.63 10.78 -11.48
CA PHE A 71 5.49 11.12 -10.64
C PHE A 71 5.91 11.47 -9.20
N SER A 72 6.79 10.66 -8.59
CA SER A 72 7.34 10.95 -7.25
C SER A 72 8.05 12.31 -7.22
N HIS A 73 8.88 12.58 -8.23
CA HIS A 73 9.55 13.86 -8.41
C HIS A 73 8.56 15.02 -8.61
N PHE A 74 7.54 14.83 -9.46
CA PHE A 74 6.48 15.83 -9.68
C PHE A 74 5.79 16.22 -8.37
N ILE A 75 5.45 15.27 -7.50
CA ILE A 75 4.81 15.59 -6.21
C ILE A 75 5.74 16.42 -5.33
N GLY A 76 7.04 16.07 -5.29
CA GLY A 76 8.04 16.87 -4.58
C GLY A 76 8.07 18.32 -5.06
N VAL A 77 8.10 18.54 -6.38
CA VAL A 77 8.07 19.89 -6.97
C VAL A 77 6.74 20.61 -6.70
N TYR A 78 5.63 19.91 -6.91
CA TYR A 78 4.28 20.47 -6.76
C TYR A 78 3.98 20.94 -5.33
N THR A 79 4.50 20.22 -4.34
CA THR A 79 4.37 20.57 -2.92
C THR A 79 5.48 21.50 -2.42
N GLY A 80 6.36 22.01 -3.30
CA GLY A 80 7.47 22.87 -2.89
C GLY A 80 8.49 22.18 -1.98
N GLY A 81 8.54 20.84 -2.00
CA GLY A 81 9.39 20.03 -1.13
C GLY A 81 8.74 19.59 0.18
N ASP A 82 7.49 19.98 0.47
CA ASP A 82 6.82 19.64 1.73
C ASP A 82 6.49 18.13 1.84
N ALA A 83 6.22 17.47 0.71
CA ALA A 83 5.92 16.05 0.69
C ALA A 83 6.49 15.35 -0.55
N MET A 84 6.87 14.09 -0.37
CA MET A 84 7.26 13.21 -1.47
C MET A 84 6.52 11.89 -1.31
N LEU A 85 6.00 11.34 -2.41
CA LEU A 85 5.41 10.01 -2.40
C LEU A 85 6.50 8.96 -2.67
N CYS A 86 6.77 8.16 -1.66
CA CYS A 86 7.64 6.99 -1.71
C CYS A 86 6.81 5.70 -1.57
N ASP A 87 7.49 4.55 -1.44
CA ASP A 87 6.86 3.22 -1.33
C ASP A 87 5.86 2.92 -2.46
N LEU A 88 6.19 3.37 -3.68
CA LEU A 88 5.36 3.13 -4.84
C LEU A 88 5.46 1.65 -5.20
N GLN A 89 4.36 0.93 -4.99
CA GLN A 89 4.24 -0.51 -5.23
C GLN A 89 2.84 -0.85 -5.75
N GLY A 90 2.73 -1.98 -6.43
CA GLY A 90 1.47 -2.48 -6.98
C GLY A 90 1.68 -3.55 -8.04
#